data_AF-A0A2N0WEW5-F1
#
_entry.id   AF-A0A2N0WEW5-F1
#
_cell.length_a   1.000
_cell.length_b   1.000
_cell.length_c   1.000
_cell.angle_alpha   90.00
_cell.angle_beta   90.00
_cell.angle_gamma   90.00
#
_symmetry.space_group_name_H-M   'P 1'
#
loop_
_entity.id
_entity.type
_entity.pdbx_description
1 polymer ?
#
loop_
_entity_poly.entity_id
_entity_poly.type
_entity_poly.pdbx_seq_one_letter_code
_entity_poly.pdbx_strand_id
1 'polypeptide(L)'
;MKLFTFIICLVTANTCFALTPEEFEQEYVRLKSELNRAVLQNAIDSRDYNDEKIPEEEKFQSQSSWCKLAKKRVNLLDFVVKNYPDYKELMKKNNQDDDSTLKDFKKFYKSQNAMYLRLNDALKDTEYKCE
;
A
#
# COMPACT_ATOMS: atom_id res chain seq x y z
N MET A 1 4.85 -1.05 56.19
CA MET A 1 4.50 -1.39 54.79
C MET A 1 4.13 -0.12 54.05
N LYS A 2 4.88 0.25 53.01
CA LYS A 2 4.53 1.17 51.92
C LYS A 2 5.73 1.22 50.98
N LEU A 3 5.84 0.18 50.14
CA LEU A 3 6.94 -0.03 49.21
C LEU A 3 6.33 -0.49 47.89
N PHE A 4 5.44 0.34 47.31
CA PHE A 4 4.81 0.10 46.00
C PHE A 4 4.38 1.42 45.37
N THR A 5 5.34 2.30 45.06
CA THR A 5 5.04 3.49 44.25
C THR A 5 6.22 3.84 43.33
N PHE A 6 6.83 2.82 42.70
CA PHE A 6 7.93 3.05 41.76
C PHE A 6 7.85 2.24 40.46
N ILE A 7 6.70 1.68 40.09
CA ILE A 7 6.57 0.89 38.85
C ILE A 7 5.28 1.26 38.09
N ILE A 8 5.06 2.54 37.82
CA ILE A 8 4.10 2.97 36.77
C ILE A 8 4.66 4.19 36.00
N CYS A 9 5.95 4.15 35.64
CA CYS A 9 6.55 5.12 34.72
C CYS A 9 7.25 4.47 33.51
N LEU A 10 7.00 3.19 33.24
CA LEU A 10 7.65 2.45 32.14
C LEU A 10 6.73 2.15 30.94
N VAL A 11 5.47 2.61 30.94
CA VAL A 11 4.51 2.29 29.86
C VAL A 11 4.42 3.37 28.78
N THR A 12 5.31 4.35 28.78
CA THR A 12 5.46 5.32 27.67
C THR A 12 6.79 5.19 26.96
N ALA A 13 7.36 3.98 26.93
CA ALA A 13 8.31 3.66 25.87
C ALA A 13 7.50 3.54 24.57
N ASN A 14 7.71 4.50 23.67
CA ASN A 14 7.46 4.36 22.24
C ASN A 14 8.17 3.09 21.75
N THR A 15 7.57 1.91 21.97
CA THR A 15 8.03 0.68 21.35
C THR A 15 7.62 0.75 19.88
N CYS A 16 8.37 1.55 19.12
CA CYS A 16 8.59 1.29 17.72
C CYS A 16 9.30 -0.07 17.68
N PHE A 17 8.51 -1.15 17.76
CA PHE A 17 8.99 -2.48 17.41
C PHE A 17 9.27 -2.40 15.91
N ALA A 18 10.50 -2.01 15.57
CA ALA A 18 11.00 -2.18 14.22
C ALA A 18 10.88 -3.67 13.90
N LEU A 19 10.32 -3.98 12.73
CA LEU A 19 10.23 -5.35 12.26
C LEU A 19 11.64 -5.95 12.23
N THR A 20 11.76 -7.23 12.56
CA THR A 20 12.99 -7.94 12.22
C THR A 20 13.18 -7.96 10.70
N PRO A 21 14.41 -8.10 10.20
CA PRO A 21 14.66 -8.17 8.75
C PRO A 21 13.83 -9.25 8.04
N GLU A 22 13.61 -10.39 8.71
CA GLU A 22 12.79 -11.49 8.18
C GLU A 22 11.29 -11.11 8.11
N GLU A 23 10.74 -10.53 9.18
CA GLU A 23 9.35 -10.06 9.19
C GLU A 23 9.11 -8.96 8.15
N PHE A 24 10.07 -8.04 7.99
CA PHE A 24 10.02 -7.03 6.95
C PHE A 24 10.00 -7.66 5.55
N GLU A 25 10.91 -8.60 5.26
CA GLU A 25 11.01 -9.25 3.95
C GLU A 25 9.74 -10.04 3.62
N GLN A 26 9.21 -10.81 4.58
CA GLN A 26 7.98 -11.57 4.42
C GLN A 26 6.79 -10.65 4.09
N GLU A 27 6.64 -9.56 4.84
CA GLU A 27 5.55 -8.61 4.64
C GLU A 27 5.69 -7.84 3.32
N TYR A 28 6.91 -7.42 2.96
CA TYR A 28 7.20 -6.82 1.65
C TYR A 28 6.82 -7.76 0.49
N VAL A 29 7.23 -9.03 0.56
CA VAL A 29 6.92 -10.04 -0.47
C VAL A 29 5.41 -10.29 -0.55
N ARG A 30 4.71 -10.35 0.58
CA ARG A 30 3.25 -10.48 0.62
C ARG A 30 2.57 -9.31 -0.08
N LEU A 31 2.89 -8.07 0.31
CA LEU A 31 2.30 -6.85 -0.27
C LEU A 31 2.61 -6.71 -1.76
N LYS A 32 3.85 -7.02 -2.18
CA LYS A 32 4.24 -7.04 -3.59
C LYS A 32 3.46 -8.08 -4.39
N SER A 33 3.24 -9.27 -3.82
CA SER A 33 2.46 -10.34 -4.46
C SER A 33 0.98 -9.95 -4.62
N GLU A 34 0.39 -9.29 -3.61
CA GLU A 34 -0.96 -8.76 -3.71
C GLU A 34 -1.10 -7.69 -4.79
N LEU A 35 -0.12 -6.78 -4.89
CA LEU A 35 -0.09 -5.78 -5.94
C LEU A 35 0.00 -6.44 -7.33
N ASN A 36 0.89 -7.42 -7.50
CA ASN A 36 1.04 -8.12 -8.78
C ASN A 36 -0.26 -8.82 -9.20
N ARG A 37 -0.96 -9.48 -8.26
CA ARG A 37 -2.28 -10.07 -8.55
C ARG A 37 -3.31 -9.02 -8.97
N ALA A 38 -3.34 -7.88 -8.28
CA ALA A 38 -4.26 -6.79 -8.64
C ALA A 38 -3.94 -6.17 -10.00
N VAL A 39 -2.66 -6.06 -10.38
CA VAL A 39 -2.25 -5.60 -11.72
C VAL A 39 -2.74 -6.56 -12.80
N LEU A 40 -2.56 -7.87 -12.61
CA LEU A 40 -3.02 -8.87 -13.56
C LEU A 40 -4.55 -8.87 -13.69
N GLN A 41 -5.27 -8.80 -12.57
CA GLN A 41 -6.73 -8.73 -12.60
C GLN A 41 -7.21 -7.46 -13.31
N ASN A 42 -6.64 -6.30 -12.98
CA ASN A 42 -7.01 -5.05 -13.63
C ASN A 42 -6.71 -5.06 -15.14
N ALA A 43 -5.62 -5.70 -15.58
CA ALA A 43 -5.31 -5.88 -16.99
C ALA A 43 -6.33 -6.78 -17.71
N ILE A 44 -6.83 -7.83 -17.03
CA ILE A 44 -7.91 -8.69 -17.54
C ILE A 44 -9.20 -7.89 -17.68
N ASP A 45 -9.60 -7.18 -16.61
CA ASP A 45 -10.83 -6.39 -16.55
C ASP A 45 -10.83 -5.24 -17.58
N SER A 46 -9.64 -4.72 -17.91
CA SER A 46 -9.50 -3.58 -18.84
C SER A 46 -9.23 -4.00 -20.28
N ARG A 47 -9.01 -5.29 -20.58
CA ARG A 47 -8.60 -5.74 -21.92
C ARG A 47 -9.63 -5.41 -22.99
N ASP A 48 -10.91 -5.51 -22.63
CA ASP A 48 -12.04 -5.34 -23.56
C ASP A 48 -12.80 -4.02 -23.29
N TYR A 49 -12.21 -3.10 -22.50
CA TYR A 49 -12.80 -1.82 -22.13
C TYR A 49 -12.79 -0.83 -23.31
N ASN A 50 -13.97 -0.37 -23.73
CA ASN A 50 -14.15 0.58 -24.84
C ASN A 50 -15.05 1.76 -24.43
N ASP A 51 -14.44 2.90 -24.08
CA ASP A 51 -15.10 4.11 -23.56
C ASP A 51 -16.29 4.64 -24.40
N GLU A 52 -16.38 4.30 -25.68
CA GLU A 52 -17.40 4.82 -26.59
C GLU A 52 -18.75 4.07 -26.51
N LYS A 53 -18.83 2.93 -25.81
CA LYS A 53 -20.04 2.05 -25.83
C LYS A 53 -20.47 1.43 -24.49
N ILE A 54 -19.90 1.85 -23.37
CA ILE A 54 -20.10 1.15 -22.10
C ILE A 54 -21.31 1.67 -21.31
N PRO A 55 -22.25 0.79 -20.90
CA PRO A 55 -23.21 1.07 -19.83
C PRO A 55 -22.55 1.66 -18.59
N GLU A 56 -23.27 2.50 -17.85
CA GLU A 56 -22.76 3.14 -16.63
C GLU A 56 -22.26 2.12 -15.60
N GLU A 57 -22.88 0.94 -15.57
CA GLU A 57 -22.48 -0.19 -14.73
C GLU A 57 -21.04 -0.65 -14.96
N GLU A 58 -20.64 -0.92 -16.21
CA GLU A 58 -19.28 -1.42 -16.48
C GLU A 58 -18.22 -0.31 -16.32
N LYS A 59 -18.61 0.97 -16.40
CA LYS A 59 -17.74 2.09 -15.99
C LYS A 59 -17.44 2.05 -14.50
N PHE A 60 -18.45 1.82 -13.66
CA PHE A 60 -18.24 1.70 -12.21
C PHE A 60 -17.46 0.43 -11.84
N GLN A 61 -17.68 -0.69 -12.55
CA GLN A 61 -16.88 -1.90 -12.38
C GLN A 61 -15.40 -1.65 -12.71
N SER A 62 -15.12 -1.02 -13.86
CA SER A 62 -13.76 -0.64 -14.24
C SER A 62 -13.11 0.28 -13.21
N GLN A 63 -13.81 1.35 -12.80
CA GLN A 63 -13.35 2.25 -11.74
C GLN A 63 -13.07 1.52 -10.42
N SER A 64 -13.90 0.55 -10.04
CA SER A 64 -13.69 -0.28 -8.84
C SER A 64 -12.42 -1.11 -8.95
N SER A 65 -12.18 -1.76 -10.08
CA SER A 65 -10.94 -2.51 -10.33
C SER A 65 -9.71 -1.60 -10.26
N TRP A 66 -9.76 -0.41 -10.85
CA TRP A 66 -8.69 0.59 -10.74
C TRP A 66 -8.49 1.07 -9.30
N CYS A 67 -9.56 1.24 -8.53
CA CYS A 67 -9.49 1.65 -7.14
C CYS A 67 -8.83 0.58 -6.25
N LYS A 68 -9.19 -0.70 -6.45
CA LYS A 68 -8.57 -1.84 -5.73
C LYS A 68 -7.09 -1.95 -6.03
N LEU A 69 -6.68 -1.78 -7.29
CA LEU A 69 -5.27 -1.71 -7.67
C LEU A 69 -4.55 -0.54 -6.98
N ALA A 70 -5.15 0.66 -7.01
CA ALA A 70 -4.59 1.84 -6.36
C ALA A 70 -4.37 1.62 -4.86
N LYS A 71 -5.35 1.02 -4.16
CA LYS A 71 -5.27 0.66 -2.74
C LYS A 71 -4.09 -0.28 -2.45
N LYS A 72 -3.94 -1.36 -3.22
CA LYS A 72 -2.81 -2.29 -3.04
C LYS A 72 -1.45 -1.62 -3.24
N ARG A 73 -1.35 -0.73 -4.23
CA ARG A 73 -0.13 0.04 -4.46
C ARG A 73 0.17 1.01 -3.31
N VAL A 74 -0.84 1.71 -2.81
CA VAL A 74 -0.70 2.63 -1.67
C VAL A 74 -0.23 1.87 -0.43
N ASN A 75 -0.78 0.69 -0.14
CA ASN A 75 -0.37 -0.13 1.00
C ASN A 75 1.11 -0.52 0.94
N LEU A 76 1.59 -1.00 -0.21
CA LEU A 76 3.00 -1.33 -0.39
C LEU A 76 3.90 -0.09 -0.23
N LEU A 77 3.51 1.04 -0.83
CA LEU A 77 4.29 2.28 -0.75
C LEU A 77 4.33 2.84 0.67
N ASP A 78 3.23 2.80 1.41
CA ASP A 78 3.18 3.19 2.82
C ASP A 78 4.11 2.33 3.66
N PHE A 79 4.09 1.01 3.44
CA PHE A 79 4.98 0.07 4.11
C PHE A 79 6.46 0.36 3.82
N VAL A 80 6.82 0.60 2.56
CA VAL A 80 8.20 0.97 2.17
C VAL A 80 8.60 2.33 2.74
N VAL A 81 7.72 3.33 2.73
CA VAL A 81 8.01 4.66 3.30
C VAL A 81 8.28 4.59 4.81
N LYS A 82 7.54 3.74 5.53
CA LYS A 82 7.70 3.53 6.98
C LYS A 82 8.97 2.75 7.33
N ASN A 83 9.38 1.81 6.46
CA ASN A 83 10.52 0.90 6.67
C ASN A 83 11.59 1.07 5.58
N TYR A 84 11.87 2.31 5.19
CA TYR A 84 12.73 2.61 4.04
C TYR A 84 14.18 2.11 4.19
N PRO A 85 14.83 2.19 5.37
CA PRO A 85 16.16 1.60 5.57
C PRO A 85 16.17 0.10 5.26
N ASP A 86 15.23 -0.66 5.81
CA ASP A 86 15.11 -2.11 5.60
C ASP A 86 14.85 -2.46 4.13
N TYR A 87 14.04 -1.64 3.44
CA TYR A 87 13.84 -1.74 2.00
C TYR A 87 15.16 -1.60 1.23
N LYS A 88 16.00 -0.60 1.53
CA LYS A 88 17.29 -0.42 0.86
C LYS A 88 18.25 -1.55 1.14
N GLU A 89 18.25 -2.10 2.35
CA GLU A 89 19.03 -3.29 2.68
C GLU A 89 18.56 -4.52 1.88
N LEU A 90 17.24 -4.71 1.76
CA LEU A 90 16.66 -5.77 0.94
C LEU A 90 17.02 -5.63 -0.54
N MET A 91 16.99 -4.41 -1.10
CA MET A 91 17.38 -4.18 -2.51
C MET A 91 18.85 -4.56 -2.73
N LYS A 92 19.74 -4.13 -1.83
CA LYS A 92 21.17 -4.49 -1.87
C LYS A 92 21.40 -5.99 -1.76
N LYS A 93 20.74 -6.66 -0.79
CA LYS A 93 20.80 -8.12 -0.60
C LYS A 93 20.44 -8.88 -1.88
N ASN A 94 19.48 -8.36 -2.64
CA ASN A 94 19.00 -8.95 -3.88
C ASN A 94 19.75 -8.47 -5.15
N ASN A 95 20.91 -7.82 -4.99
CA ASN A 95 21.69 -7.24 -6.10
C ASN A 95 20.86 -6.31 -7.01
N GLN A 96 19.87 -5.62 -6.43
CA GLN A 96 19.09 -4.61 -7.15
C GLN A 96 19.73 -3.25 -6.95
N ASP A 97 20.21 -2.66 -8.05
CA ASP A 97 20.62 -1.26 -8.05
C ASP A 97 19.37 -0.39 -8.04
N ASP A 98 19.14 0.25 -6.89
CA ASP A 98 18.03 1.16 -6.66
C ASP A 98 18.64 2.45 -6.15
N ASP A 99 18.56 3.51 -6.94
CA ASP A 99 19.05 4.85 -6.63
C ASP A 99 17.96 5.75 -6.01
N SER A 100 16.73 5.24 -5.90
CA SER A 100 15.60 6.00 -5.41
C SER A 100 15.78 6.39 -3.95
N THR A 101 15.35 7.61 -3.63
CA THR A 101 15.42 8.19 -2.29
C THR A 101 14.10 8.04 -1.54
N LEU A 102 14.12 8.20 -0.21
CA LEU A 102 12.89 8.30 0.59
C LEU A 102 11.97 9.44 0.09
N LYS A 103 12.56 10.52 -0.45
CA LYS A 103 11.79 11.64 -1.01
C LYS A 103 11.02 11.20 -2.26
N ASP A 104 11.62 10.37 -3.10
CA ASP A 104 10.97 9.83 -4.30
C ASP A 104 9.81 8.91 -3.93
N PHE A 105 10.02 8.00 -2.98
CA PHE A 105 8.94 7.15 -2.45
C PHE A 105 7.81 7.98 -1.84
N LYS A 106 8.11 8.98 -1.02
CA LYS A 106 7.08 9.87 -0.43
C LYS A 106 6.32 10.64 -1.50
N LYS A 107 7.00 11.13 -2.55
CA LYS A 107 6.35 11.82 -3.67
C LYS A 107 5.41 10.87 -4.42
N PHE A 108 5.89 9.66 -4.72
CA PHE A 108 5.10 8.68 -5.43
C PHE A 108 3.90 8.19 -4.60
N TYR A 109 4.12 7.88 -3.32
CA TYR A 109 3.06 7.57 -2.35
C TYR A 109 1.97 8.64 -2.33
N LYS A 110 2.32 9.93 -2.20
CA LYS A 110 1.34 11.03 -2.19
C LYS A 110 0.50 11.06 -3.45
N SER A 111 1.12 10.89 -4.62
CA SER A 111 0.42 10.87 -5.90
C SER A 111 -0.55 9.69 -5.99
N GLN A 112 -0.10 8.49 -5.63
CA GLN A 112 -0.94 7.28 -5.68
C GLN A 112 -2.06 7.32 -4.64
N ASN A 113 -1.80 7.84 -3.44
CA ASN A 113 -2.81 8.00 -2.40
C ASN A 113 -3.90 9.01 -2.82
N ALA A 114 -3.51 10.13 -3.43
CA ALA A 114 -4.48 11.09 -3.97
C ALA A 114 -5.33 10.50 -5.11
N MET A 115 -4.79 9.59 -5.92
CA MET A 115 -5.57 8.87 -6.92
C MET A 115 -6.55 7.88 -6.27
N TYR A 116 -6.07 7.08 -5.30
CA TYR A 116 -6.92 6.15 -4.55
C TYR A 116 -8.10 6.86 -3.89
N LEU A 117 -7.85 7.96 -3.17
CA LEU A 117 -8.91 8.71 -2.49
C LEU A 117 -9.95 9.27 -3.46
N ARG A 118 -9.53 9.75 -4.64
CA ARG A 118 -10.45 10.24 -5.67
C ARG A 118 -11.34 9.13 -6.24
N LEU A 119 -10.76 7.96 -6.54
CA LEU A 119 -11.52 6.80 -7.02
C LEU A 119 -12.48 6.29 -5.93
N ASN A 120 -12.02 6.25 -4.68
CA ASN A 120 -12.84 5.81 -3.55
C ASN A 120 -14.02 6.75 -3.29
N ASP A 121 -13.82 8.06 -3.38
CA ASP A 121 -14.89 9.04 -3.25
C ASP A 121 -15.90 8.93 -4.41
N ALA A 122 -15.43 8.71 -5.64
CA ALA A 122 -16.30 8.52 -6.81
C ALA A 122 -17.21 7.27 -6.71
N LEU A 123 -16.76 6.24 -5.99
CA LEU A 123 -17.49 4.98 -5.82
C LEU A 123 -18.27 4.91 -4.50
N LYS A 124 -18.24 5.95 -3.66
CA LYS A 124 -18.79 5.91 -2.30
C LYS A 124 -20.30 5.73 -2.24
N ASP A 125 -21.02 6.08 -3.30
CA ASP A 125 -22.49 5.98 -3.40
C ASP A 125 -22.94 4.87 -4.37
N THR A 126 -22.01 4.07 -4.91
CA THR A 126 -22.30 2.96 -5.82
C THR A 126 -22.20 1.61 -5.11
N GLU A 127 -22.69 0.53 -5.72
CA GLU A 127 -22.44 -0.84 -5.21
C GLU A 127 -21.00 -1.33 -5.48
N TYR A 128 -20.24 -0.61 -6.31
CA TYR A 128 -18.90 -0.99 -6.79
C TYR A 128 -17.77 -0.43 -5.91
N LYS A 129 -17.78 -0.74 -4.60
CA LYS A 129 -16.80 -0.22 -3.62
C LYS A 129 -15.35 -0.66 -3.90
N CYS A 130 -14.40 0.06 -3.30
CA CYS A 130 -12.96 -0.24 -3.34
C CYS A 130 -12.50 -1.32 -2.34
N GLU A 131 -13.39 -2.22 -1.93
CA GLU A 131 -13.09 -3.26 -0.93
C GLU A 131 -12.36 -4.47 -1.53
#